data_AF-A0A7S4MJH5-F1
#
_entry.id   AF-A0A7S4MJH5-F1
#
_cell.length_a   1.000
_cell.length_b   1.000
_cell.length_c   1.000
_cell.angle_alpha   90.00
_cell.angle_beta   90.00
_cell.angle_gamma   90.00
#
_symmetry.space_group_name_H-M   'P 1'
#
loop_
_entity.id
_entity.type
_entity.pdbx_description
1 polymer ?
#
loop_
_entity_poly.entity_id
_entity_poly.type
_entity_poly.pdbx_seq_one_letter_code
_entity_poly.pdbx_strand_id
1 'polypeptide(L)'
;FILSGMSSKNFNGFLSGVLTINGGVQHSILEIEIKKRSGGKGSTSRTLYTCDVPPIPVQSTNDEFHVAFHYENCNNLSEPTFVPVVEEVFTASSIEASLPGERCSIRTENGEWQFMRRKSELSDEVTPWVLTEICLKVDEGPIRQFLMG
;
A
#
# COMPACT_ATOMS: atom_id res chain seq x y z
N PHE A 1 -6.44 21.43 -0.03
CA PHE A 1 -6.01 20.08 -0.44
C PHE A 1 -5.86 20.10 -1.95
N ILE A 2 -4.62 20.10 -2.45
CA ILE A 2 -4.34 20.11 -3.89
C ILE A 2 -4.18 18.65 -4.30
N LEU A 3 -5.13 18.14 -5.09
CA LEU A 3 -5.02 16.87 -5.82
C LEU A 3 -3.98 17.04 -6.94
N SER A 4 -2.69 17.08 -6.59
CA SER A 4 -1.61 17.14 -7.58
C SER A 4 -1.01 15.75 -7.72
N GLY A 5 -1.37 15.02 -8.78
CA GLY A 5 -0.70 13.75 -9.02
C GLY A 5 -1.02 12.96 -10.26
N MET A 6 -2.12 13.19 -11.00
CA MET A 6 -2.41 12.37 -12.19
C MET A 6 -3.05 13.17 -13.34
N SER A 7 -2.46 14.32 -13.70
CA SER A 7 -2.80 15.00 -14.97
C SER A 7 -2.04 14.35 -16.13
N SER A 8 -2.53 13.20 -16.60
CA SER A 8 -2.33 12.79 -17.99
C SER A 8 -3.66 13.00 -18.70
N LYS A 9 -3.61 13.63 -19.87
CA LYS A 9 -4.72 14.30 -20.58
C LYS A 9 -5.91 13.40 -20.96
N ASN A 10 -5.93 12.12 -20.56
CA ASN A 10 -6.97 11.14 -20.86
C ASN A 10 -7.43 10.32 -19.63
N PHE A 11 -7.14 10.73 -18.38
CA PHE A 11 -7.60 9.98 -17.20
C PHE A 11 -8.66 10.75 -16.42
N ASN A 12 -9.89 10.24 -16.36
CA ASN A 12 -10.96 10.80 -15.54
C ASN A 12 -11.10 10.07 -14.20
N GLY A 13 -10.01 10.02 -13.43
CA GLY A 13 -10.03 9.44 -12.09
C GLY A 13 -8.68 9.40 -11.43
N PHE A 14 -8.65 8.95 -10.17
CA PHE A 14 -7.45 8.81 -9.37
C PHE A 14 -7.47 7.48 -8.60
N LEU A 15 -6.30 7.01 -8.19
CA LEU A 15 -6.19 5.86 -7.29
C LEU A 15 -6.22 6.34 -5.85
N SER A 16 -6.94 5.62 -5.00
CA SER A 16 -6.95 5.82 -3.56
C SER A 16 -6.89 4.48 -2.84
N GLY A 17 -6.68 4.50 -1.54
CA GLY A 17 -6.70 3.32 -0.71
C GLY A 17 -7.18 3.59 0.70
N VAL A 18 -7.47 2.49 1.39
CA VAL A 18 -7.75 2.51 2.83
C VAL A 18 -6.90 1.43 3.47
N LEU A 19 -6.14 1.82 4.51
CA LEU A 19 -5.48 0.91 5.43
C LEU A 19 -6.30 0.82 6.71
N THR A 20 -6.71 -0.38 7.09
CA THR A 20 -7.44 -0.70 8.32
C THR A 20 -6.55 -1.54 9.21
N ILE A 21 -6.48 -1.23 10.50
CA ILE A 21 -5.70 -2.00 11.48
C ILE A 21 -6.66 -2.67 12.46
N ASN A 22 -6.58 -3.99 12.61
CA ASN A 22 -7.39 -4.78 13.54
C ASN A 22 -8.91 -4.53 13.41
N GLY A 23 -9.39 -4.24 12.19
CA GLY A 23 -10.79 -3.87 11.93
C GLY A 23 -11.23 -2.54 12.58
N GLY A 24 -10.30 -1.75 13.10
CA GLY A 24 -10.55 -0.50 13.83
C GLY A 24 -10.20 0.73 13.00
N VAL A 25 -9.12 1.41 13.38
CA VAL A 25 -8.72 2.69 12.77
C VAL A 25 -8.46 2.52 11.27
N GLN A 26 -9.02 3.45 10.50
CA GLN A 26 -8.82 3.54 9.06
C GLN A 26 -7.96 4.75 8.71
N HIS A 27 -7.04 4.57 7.77
CA HIS A 27 -6.22 5.62 7.18
C HIS A 27 -6.44 5.66 5.68
N SER A 28 -6.80 6.83 5.17
CA SER A 28 -6.91 7.08 3.73
C SER A 28 -5.52 7.23 3.12
N ILE A 29 -5.25 6.47 2.07
CA ILE A 29 -4.03 6.54 1.27
C ILE A 29 -4.37 7.25 -0.03
N LEU A 30 -3.69 8.36 -0.32
CA LEU A 30 -3.94 9.17 -1.51
C LEU A 30 -2.72 9.26 -2.43
N GLU A 31 -1.51 9.07 -1.90
CA GLU A 31 -0.30 9.02 -2.72
C GLU A 31 0.01 7.57 -3.12
N ILE A 32 -0.43 7.19 -4.32
CA ILE A 32 -0.21 5.86 -4.89
C ILE A 32 0.53 6.00 -6.22
N GLU A 33 1.71 5.39 -6.30
CA GLU A 33 2.51 5.31 -7.52
C GLU A 33 2.31 3.96 -8.23
N ILE A 34 2.15 3.99 -9.55
CA ILE A 34 2.16 2.77 -10.37
C ILE A 34 3.56 2.53 -10.91
N LYS A 35 4.29 1.56 -10.34
CA LYS A 35 5.62 1.15 -10.79
C LYS A 35 5.52 0.02 -11.82
N LYS A 36 6.28 0.15 -12.91
CA LYS A 36 6.48 -0.95 -13.86
C LYS A 36 7.56 -1.88 -13.31
N ARG A 37 7.29 -3.19 -13.25
CA ARG A 37 8.33 -4.15 -12.91
C ARG A 37 9.37 -4.18 -14.03
N SER A 38 10.62 -3.91 -13.69
CA SER A 38 11.76 -4.03 -14.59
C SER A 38 12.11 -5.51 -14.80
N GLY A 39 11.33 -6.21 -15.63
CA GLY A 39 11.58 -7.62 -15.92
C GLY A 39 10.73 -8.17 -17.05
N GLY A 40 11.35 -8.35 -18.22
CA GLY A 40 10.85 -9.14 -19.35
C GLY A 40 9.81 -8.46 -20.25
N LYS A 41 10.08 -8.45 -21.56
CA LYS A 41 9.04 -8.19 -22.57
C LYS A 41 7.89 -9.20 -22.33
N GLY A 42 6.75 -8.71 -21.85
CA GLY A 42 5.55 -9.54 -21.63
C GLY A 42 5.03 -9.64 -20.20
N SER A 43 5.63 -8.97 -19.20
CA SER A 43 5.03 -8.93 -17.86
C SER A 43 3.76 -8.06 -17.88
N THR A 44 2.61 -8.70 -17.64
CA THR A 44 1.28 -8.08 -17.48
C THR A 44 0.99 -7.70 -16.02
N SER A 45 2.03 -7.48 -15.22
CA SER A 45 1.88 -7.09 -13.81
C SER A 45 2.44 -5.69 -13.59
N ARG A 46 1.69 -4.87 -12.85
CA ARG A 46 2.14 -3.59 -12.29
C ARG A 46 2.28 -3.73 -10.78
N THR A 47 2.93 -2.77 -10.16
CA THR A 47 2.99 -2.66 -8.70
C THR A 47 2.40 -1.31 -8.31
N LEU A 48 1.40 -1.33 -7.44
CA LEU A 48 0.97 -0.16 -6.70
C LEU A 48 1.90 0.01 -5.50
N TYR A 49 2.47 1.19 -5.36
CA TYR A 49 3.39 1.56 -4.31
C TYR A 49 2.85 2.75 -3.54
N THR A 50 2.95 2.72 -2.22
CA THR A 50 2.66 3.87 -1.38
C THR A 50 3.58 3.92 -0.17
N CYS A 51 3.98 5.15 0.19
CA CYS A 51 4.58 5.51 1.46
C CYS A 51 3.69 6.45 2.28
N ASP A 52 2.48 6.75 1.78
CA ASP A 52 1.44 7.53 2.48
C ASP A 52 0.72 6.62 3.47
N VAL A 53 1.49 6.17 4.45
CA VAL A 53 1.03 5.39 5.60
C VAL A 53 1.44 6.12 6.87
N PRO A 54 0.58 6.17 7.89
CA PRO A 54 0.97 6.79 9.13
C PRO A 54 1.98 5.87 9.83
N PRO A 55 2.84 6.42 10.71
CA PRO A 55 3.77 5.61 11.49
C PRO A 55 2.98 4.78 12.52
N ILE A 56 2.45 3.64 12.09
CA ILE A 56 1.65 2.73 12.90
C ILE A 56 2.59 1.73 13.56
N PRO A 57 2.72 1.76 14.90
CA PRO A 57 3.50 0.76 15.60
C PRO A 57 2.74 -0.58 15.62
N VAL A 58 3.47 -1.66 15.37
CA VAL A 58 3.04 -3.03 15.64
C VAL A 58 3.09 -3.22 17.15
N GLN A 59 1.93 -3.42 17.75
CA GLN A 59 1.72 -3.59 19.19
C GLN A 59 1.68 -5.07 19.59
N SER A 60 1.27 -5.94 18.68
CA SER A 60 1.08 -7.36 18.92
C SER A 60 1.39 -8.19 17.67
N THR A 61 1.79 -9.46 17.86
CA THR A 61 1.92 -10.44 16.77
C THR A 61 0.59 -10.79 16.11
N ASN A 62 -0.52 -10.51 16.78
CA ASN A 62 -1.86 -10.70 16.24
C ASN A 62 -2.37 -9.46 15.49
N ASP A 63 -1.57 -8.39 15.38
CA ASP A 63 -2.00 -7.22 14.63
C ASP A 63 -2.20 -7.58 13.16
N GLU A 64 -3.32 -7.14 12.62
CA GLU A 64 -3.75 -7.34 11.25
C GLU A 64 -3.82 -5.99 10.54
N PHE A 65 -3.12 -5.90 9.42
CA PHE A 65 -3.10 -4.75 8.53
C PHE A 65 -3.83 -5.15 7.26
N HIS A 66 -4.97 -4.52 7.01
CA HIS A 66 -5.77 -4.76 5.82
C HIS A 66 -5.71 -3.51 4.94
N VAL A 67 -5.22 -3.64 3.71
CA VAL A 67 -5.19 -2.55 2.75
C VAL A 67 -6.03 -2.88 1.53
N ALA A 68 -6.81 -1.91 1.07
CA ALA A 68 -7.60 -2.01 -0.16
C ALA A 68 -7.35 -0.77 -1.03
N PHE A 69 -6.93 -0.98 -2.27
CA PHE A 69 -6.78 0.08 -3.27
C PHE A 69 -7.96 0.08 -4.24
N HIS A 70 -8.42 1.28 -4.56
CA HIS A 70 -9.56 1.54 -5.44
C HIS A 70 -9.19 2.55 -6.52
N TYR A 71 -9.86 2.44 -7.66
CA TYR A 71 -9.92 3.48 -8.66
C TYR A 71 -11.20 4.27 -8.47
N GLU A 72 -11.06 5.58 -8.31
CA GLU A 72 -12.17 6.52 -8.17
C GLU A 72 -12.37 7.27 -9.49
N ASN A 73 -13.48 6.97 -10.18
CA ASN A 73 -13.88 7.68 -11.38
C ASN A 73 -14.68 8.94 -11.02
N CYS A 74 -14.21 10.11 -11.45
CA CYS A 74 -14.84 11.40 -11.17
C CYS A 74 -15.67 11.95 -12.35
N ASN A 75 -15.94 11.13 -13.38
CA ASN A 75 -16.78 11.52 -14.52
C ASN A 75 -18.17 12.02 -14.12
N ASN A 76 -18.72 11.45 -13.04
CA ASN A 76 -19.98 11.89 -12.48
C ASN A 76 -19.83 12.16 -10.97
N LEU A 77 -19.75 13.43 -10.59
CA LEU A 77 -19.64 13.85 -9.19
C LEU A 77 -20.88 13.51 -8.35
N SER A 78 -22.03 13.22 -8.98
CA SER A 78 -23.22 12.79 -8.24
C SER A 78 -23.21 11.31 -7.87
N GLU A 79 -22.41 10.50 -8.56
CA GLU A 79 -22.30 9.04 -8.35
C GLU A 79 -20.84 8.61 -8.54
N PRO A 80 -19.96 8.87 -7.56
CA PRO A 80 -18.58 8.43 -7.62
C PRO A 80 -18.55 6.89 -7.71
N THR A 81 -17.87 6.38 -8.72
CA THR A 81 -17.68 4.94 -8.88
C THR A 81 -16.36 4.54 -8.25
N PHE A 82 -16.44 3.67 -7.24
CA PHE A 82 -15.29 3.05 -6.59
C PHE A 82 -15.11 1.65 -7.15
N VAL A 83 -14.02 1.43 -7.88
CA VAL A 83 -13.71 0.11 -8.44
C VAL A 83 -12.55 -0.50 -7.67
N PRO A 84 -12.73 -1.64 -6.98
CA PRO A 84 -11.64 -2.34 -6.32
C PRO A 84 -10.55 -2.73 -7.31
N VAL A 85 -9.30 -2.42 -6.98
CA VAL A 85 -8.13 -2.75 -7.79
C VAL A 85 -7.40 -3.94 -7.19
N VAL A 86 -7.12 -3.87 -5.88
CA VAL A 86 -6.46 -4.95 -5.14
C VAL A 86 -6.69 -4.78 -3.65
N GLU A 87 -6.71 -5.91 -2.95
CA GLU A 87 -6.85 -6.00 -1.51
C GLU A 87 -5.81 -7.00 -0.98
N GLU A 88 -5.23 -6.69 0.18
CA GLU A 88 -4.35 -7.62 0.88
C GLU A 88 -4.46 -7.46 2.40
N VAL A 89 -4.36 -8.59 3.09
CA VAL A 89 -4.29 -8.67 4.55
C VAL A 89 -2.92 -9.19 4.96
N PHE A 90 -2.31 -8.52 5.94
CA PHE A 90 -1.02 -8.86 6.50
C PHE A 90 -1.12 -9.05 8.02
N THR A 91 -0.60 -10.16 8.54
CA THR A 91 -0.54 -10.43 9.99
C THR A 91 0.88 -10.26 10.53
N ALA A 92 1.01 -9.51 11.62
CA ALA A 92 2.28 -9.10 12.22
C ALA A 92 3.14 -10.25 12.77
N SER A 93 2.56 -11.44 12.97
CA SER A 93 3.29 -12.66 13.37
C SER A 93 4.46 -12.98 12.44
N SER A 94 4.39 -12.55 11.17
CA SER A 94 5.46 -12.72 10.18
C SER A 94 6.68 -11.82 10.42
N ILE A 95 6.55 -10.76 11.23
CA ILE A 95 7.64 -9.79 11.51
C ILE A 95 8.65 -10.38 12.50
N GLU A 96 8.21 -11.14 13.50
CA GLU A 96 9.13 -11.71 14.50
C GLU A 96 10.11 -12.74 13.92
N ALA A 97 9.78 -13.33 12.77
CA ALA A 97 10.69 -14.20 12.03
C ALA A 97 11.81 -13.42 11.31
N SER A 98 11.75 -12.08 11.28
CA SER A 98 12.75 -11.24 10.60
C SER A 98 13.93 -10.89 11.52
N LEU A 99 15.14 -11.05 10.96
CA LEU A 99 16.45 -10.92 11.62
C LEU A 99 16.66 -9.59 12.37
N PRO A 100 17.63 -9.51 13.30
CA PRO A 100 17.98 -8.25 13.96
C PRO A 100 18.37 -7.16 12.94
N GLY A 101 17.64 -6.04 12.96
CA GLY A 101 17.92 -4.85 12.16
C GLY A 101 16.97 -3.70 12.46
N GLU A 102 17.15 -2.59 11.74
CA GLU A 102 16.30 -1.38 11.80
C GLU A 102 15.23 -1.34 10.71
N ARG A 103 15.35 -2.20 9.69
CA ARG A 103 14.41 -2.30 8.57
C ARG A 103 14.11 -3.76 8.30
N CYS A 104 12.85 -4.08 8.01
CA CYS A 104 12.47 -5.38 7.51
C CYS A 104 11.49 -5.24 6.35
N SER A 105 11.54 -6.21 5.45
CA SER A 105 10.63 -6.33 4.32
C SER A 105 10.05 -7.73 4.36
N ILE A 106 8.73 -7.82 4.38
CA ILE A 106 8.00 -9.07 4.42
C ILE A 106 7.23 -9.22 3.11
N ARG A 107 7.57 -10.26 2.36
CA ARG A 107 6.91 -10.58 1.10
C ARG A 107 5.73 -11.51 1.35
N THR A 108 4.62 -11.18 0.74
CA THR A 108 3.40 -11.97 0.70
C THR A 108 3.17 -12.48 -0.72
N GLU A 109 2.05 -13.17 -0.94
CA GLU A 109 1.64 -13.59 -2.27
C GLU A 109 1.45 -12.38 -3.19
N ASN A 110 0.69 -11.39 -2.71
CA ASN A 110 0.26 -10.25 -3.51
C ASN A 110 1.15 -9.03 -3.33
N GLY A 111 2.11 -9.02 -2.40
CA GLY A 111 2.84 -7.79 -2.12
C GLY A 111 4.13 -7.92 -1.33
N GLU A 112 4.58 -6.76 -0.88
CA GLU A 112 5.72 -6.55 -0.01
C GLU A 112 5.41 -5.41 0.96
N TRP A 113 5.51 -5.70 2.25
CA TRP A 113 5.24 -4.79 3.35
C TRP A 113 6.56 -4.43 4.02
N GLN A 114 6.86 -3.13 4.12
CA GLN A 114 8.13 -2.67 4.69
C GLN A 114 7.90 -1.98 6.03
N PHE A 115 8.73 -2.36 6.99
CA PHE A 115 8.71 -1.82 8.33
C PHE A 115 10.09 -1.29 8.72
N MET A 116 10.07 -0.31 9.62
CA MET A 116 11.28 0.20 10.27
C MET A 116 11.10 0.25 11.78
N ARG A 117 12.18 0.06 12.52
CA ARG A 117 12.26 0.36 13.95
C ARG A 117 13.57 1.08 14.24
N ARG A 118 13.59 1.93 15.25
CA ARG A 118 14.81 2.60 15.68
C ARG A 118 15.49 1.78 16.77
N LYS A 119 16.80 1.56 16.63
CA LYS A 119 17.58 1.12 17.78
C LYS A 119 17.88 2.36 18.64
N SER A 120 17.52 2.33 19.92
CA SER A 120 17.96 3.38 20.83
C SER A 120 19.46 3.24 21.05
N GLU A 121 20.22 4.33 20.89
CA GLU A 121 21.66 4.34 21.19
C GLU A 121 21.93 4.45 22.71
N LEU A 122 20.90 4.82 23.47
CA LEU A 122 20.99 5.16 24.90
C LEU A 122 20.29 4.13 25.81
N SER A 123 19.56 3.18 25.24
CA SER A 123 18.89 2.11 25.98
C SER A 123 18.86 0.83 25.15
N ASP A 124 18.90 -0.32 25.82
CA ASP A 124 18.64 -1.62 25.19
C ASP A 124 17.15 -1.83 24.86
N GLU A 125 16.31 -0.80 25.00
CA GLU A 125 14.89 -0.87 24.67
C GLU A 125 14.71 -0.93 23.15
N VAL A 126 14.10 -2.03 22.71
CA VAL A 126 13.72 -2.25 21.31
C VAL A 126 12.43 -1.49 21.04
N THR A 127 12.47 -0.51 20.14
CA THR A 127 11.25 0.17 19.70
C THR A 127 10.38 -0.76 18.84
N PRO A 128 9.04 -0.60 18.87
CA PRO A 128 8.15 -1.39 18.03
C PRO A 128 8.47 -1.16 16.55
N TRP A 129 8.19 -2.18 15.74
CA TRP A 129 8.19 -2.04 14.29
C TRP A 129 7.10 -1.09 13.85
N VAL A 130 7.39 -0.24 12.87
CA VAL A 130 6.47 0.74 12.32
C VAL A 130 6.32 0.48 10.83
N LEU A 131 5.09 0.41 10.32
CA LEU A 131 4.82 0.28 8.89
C LEU A 131 5.23 1.55 8.16
N THR A 132 5.95 1.43 7.05
CA THR A 132 6.48 2.58 6.30
C THR A 132 6.15 2.55 4.82
N GLU A 133 6.04 1.37 4.21
CA GLU A 133 5.72 1.24 2.79
C GLU A 133 4.88 0.00 2.51
N ILE A 134 3.99 0.11 1.52
CA ILE A 134 3.18 -1.01 1.01
C ILE A 134 3.38 -1.09 -0.50
N CYS A 135 3.71 -2.28 -1.00
CA CYS A 135 3.82 -2.57 -2.42
C CYS A 135 2.88 -3.73 -2.79
N LEU A 136 1.83 -3.50 -3.58
CA LEU A 136 0.93 -4.55 -4.04
C LEU A 136 1.07 -4.81 -5.53
N LYS A 137 1.18 -6.08 -5.92
CA LYS A 137 1.13 -6.55 -7.31
C LYS A 137 -0.31 -6.51 -7.77
N VAL A 138 -0.47 -6.07 -9.01
CA VAL A 138 -1.77 -5.90 -9.63
C VAL A 138 -1.69 -6.32 -11.08
N ASP A 139 -2.72 -7.01 -11.55
CA ASP A 139 -2.82 -7.37 -12.95
C ASP A 139 -3.03 -6.12 -13.80
N GLU A 140 -2.39 -6.08 -14.97
CA GLU A 140 -2.50 -4.94 -15.89
C GLU A 140 -3.91 -4.85 -16.50
N GLY A 141 -4.69 -5.93 -16.49
CA GLY A 141 -6.05 -5.99 -17.05
C GLY A 141 -7.01 -5.00 -16.40
N PRO A 142 -7.28 -5.12 -15.08
CA PRO A 142 -8.11 -4.17 -14.34
C PRO A 142 -7.64 -2.72 -14.53
N ILE A 143 -6.34 -2.48 -14.40
CA ILE A 143 -5.77 -1.12 -14.50
C ILE A 143 -5.88 -0.54 -15.90
N ARG A 144 -5.68 -1.34 -16.96
CA ARG A 144 -5.79 -0.85 -18.35
C ARG A 144 -7.20 -0.40 -18.71
N GLN A 145 -8.23 -1.03 -18.15
CA GLN A 145 -9.60 -0.57 -18.38
C GLN A 145 -9.81 0.86 -17.87
N PHE A 146 -9.14 1.24 -16.78
CA PHE A 146 -9.17 2.61 -16.25
C PHE A 146 -8.19 3.55 -16.95
N LEU A 147 -7.08 3.00 -17.49
CA LEU A 147 -6.04 3.80 -18.14
C LEU A 147 -6.24 4.01 -19.65
N MET A 148 -7.24 3.40 -20.29
CA MET A 148 -7.46 3.53 -21.74
C MET A 148 -8.86 4.04 -22.09
N GLY A 149 -9.67 4.37 -21.08
CA GLY A 149 -10.99 4.99 -21.24
C GLY A 149 -10.93 6.48 -21.54
#